data_AF-A0A1M5TA54-F1
#
_entry.id   AF-A0A1M5TA54-F1
#
_cell.length_a   1.000
_cell.length_b   1.000
_cell.length_c   1.000
_cell.angle_alpha   90.00
_cell.angle_beta   90.00
_cell.angle_gamma   90.00
#
_symmetry.space_group_name_H-M   'P 1'
#
loop_
_entity.id
_entity.type
_entity.pdbx_description
1 polymer ?
#
loop_
_entity_poly.entity_id
_entity_poly.type
_entity_poly.pdbx_seq_one_letter_code
_entity_poly.pdbx_strand_id
1 'polypeptide(L)'
;MIINILYYLMSFILGFVYLKNSIYKINKPYAFYLSIKDYKIFPNKALPLFVPFLVSVEVVLGIVFIVPNTKWFMLIPAIFLQIFYLFITIALFGKEFKKNCNCFANTPRNIEIRNVMSNFVLLILIVLLISIRLQTEI
;
A
#
# COMPACT_ATOMS: atom_id res chain seq x y z
N MET A 1 16.37 -11.89 -22.31
CA MET A 1 17.40 -11.25 -21.44
C MET A 1 16.98 -9.85 -20.99
N ILE A 2 16.69 -8.90 -21.90
CA ILE A 2 16.29 -7.51 -21.56
C ILE A 2 15.01 -7.46 -20.69
N ILE A 3 13.99 -8.26 -21.02
CA ILE A 3 12.71 -8.31 -20.28
C ILE A 3 12.92 -8.71 -18.81
N ASN A 4 13.81 -9.66 -18.53
CA ASN A 4 14.09 -10.09 -17.16
C ASN A 4 14.79 -9.00 -16.35
N ILE A 5 15.72 -8.26 -16.98
CA ILE A 5 16.39 -7.12 -16.33
C ILE A 5 15.35 -6.05 -15.98
N LEU A 6 14.46 -5.72 -16.91
CA LEU A 6 13.38 -4.77 -16.68
C LEU A 6 12.45 -5.23 -15.54
N TYR A 7 12.06 -6.50 -15.53
CA TYR A 7 11.25 -7.09 -14.47
C TYR A 7 11.90 -6.93 -13.10
N TYR A 8 13.17 -7.33 -12.95
CA TYR A 8 13.85 -7.22 -11.67
C TYR A 8 14.05 -5.77 -11.22
N LEU A 9 14.32 -4.85 -12.15
CA LEU A 9 14.47 -3.44 -11.85
C LEU A 9 13.14 -2.82 -11.37
N MET A 10 12.04 -3.11 -12.05
CA MET A 10 10.70 -2.68 -11.62
C MET A 10 10.29 -3.32 -10.29
N SER A 11 10.58 -4.60 -10.10
CA SER A 11 10.25 -5.32 -8.86
C SER A 11 11.03 -4.74 -7.68
N PHE A 12 12.31 -4.42 -7.88
CA PHE A 12 13.13 -3.77 -6.86
C PHE A 12 12.59 -2.38 -6.48
N ILE A 13 12.21 -1.56 -7.47
CA ILE A 13 11.59 -0.24 -7.22
C ILE A 13 10.29 -0.39 -6.44
N LEU A 14 9.39 -1.30 -6.85
CA LEU A 14 8.12 -1.54 -6.16
C LEU A 14 8.34 -2.04 -4.74
N GLY A 15 9.24 -3.01 -4.55
CA GLY A 15 9.59 -3.53 -3.24
C GLY A 15 10.13 -2.45 -2.31
N PHE A 16 11.01 -1.59 -2.82
CA PHE A 16 11.53 -0.45 -2.06
C PHE A 16 10.41 0.54 -1.67
N VAL A 17 9.47 0.84 -2.56
CA VAL A 17 8.33 1.72 -2.25
C VAL A 17 7.44 1.12 -1.16
N TYR A 18 7.12 -0.18 -1.25
CA TYR A 18 6.33 -0.89 -0.24
C TYR A 18 7.02 -0.87 1.12
N LEU A 19 8.31 -1.20 1.18
CA LEU A 19 9.09 -1.19 2.42
C LEU A 19 9.22 0.20 3.02
N LYS A 20 9.47 1.22 2.19
CA LYS A 20 9.54 2.61 2.65
C LYS A 20 8.21 3.07 3.25
N ASN A 21 7.09 2.72 2.62
CA ASN A 21 5.76 3.04 3.11
C ASN A 21 5.44 2.30 4.41
N SER A 22 5.78 1.01 4.50
CA SER A 22 5.55 0.23 5.72
C SER A 22 6.40 0.75 6.89
N ILE A 23 7.66 1.13 6.66
CA ILE A 23 8.54 1.73 7.68
C ILE A 23 7.92 3.02 8.22
N TYR A 24 7.35 3.87 7.37
CA TYR A 24 6.66 5.09 7.82
C TYR A 24 5.49 4.76 8.76
N LYS A 25 4.70 3.71 8.44
CA LYS A 25 3.57 3.26 9.26
C LYS A 25 4.02 2.60 10.56
N ILE A 26 5.13 1.87 10.56
CA ILE A 26 5.75 1.27 11.75
C ILE A 26 6.28 2.35 12.70
N ASN A 27 6.92 3.39 12.17
CA ASN A 27 7.47 4.48 12.97
C ASN A 27 6.40 5.38 13.58
N LYS A 28 5.20 5.45 12.98
CA LYS A 28 4.07 6.26 13.46
C LYS A 28 2.78 5.42 13.52
N PRO A 29 2.74 4.36 14.35
CA PRO A 29 1.65 3.39 14.33
C PRO A 29 0.32 4.02 14.79
N TYR A 30 0.38 4.94 15.75
CA TYR A 30 -0.81 5.66 16.23
C TYR A 30 -1.41 6.60 15.18
N ALA A 31 -0.57 7.28 14.39
CA ALA A 31 -1.05 8.13 13.31
C ALA A 31 -1.75 7.31 12.22
N PHE A 32 -1.16 6.16 11.85
CA PHE A 32 -1.79 5.25 10.89
C PHE A 32 -3.09 4.64 11.44
N TYR A 33 -3.13 4.26 12.71
CA TYR A 33 -4.35 3.80 13.39
C TYR A 33 -5.46 4.85 13.33
N LEU A 34 -5.16 6.12 13.61
CA LEU A 34 -6.13 7.20 13.54
C LEU A 34 -6.65 7.40 12.11
N SER A 35 -5.77 7.39 11.10
CA SER A 35 -6.18 7.44 9.70
C SER A 35 -7.14 6.30 9.35
N ILE A 36 -6.84 5.07 9.79
CA ILE A 36 -7.70 3.90 9.53
C ILE A 36 -9.03 3.99 10.30
N LYS A 37 -9.00 4.49 11.53
CA LYS A 37 -10.20 4.68 12.36
C LYS A 37 -11.13 5.73 11.77
N ASP A 38 -10.59 6.81 11.24
CA ASP A 38 -11.37 7.89 10.64
C ASP A 38 -12.06 7.45 9.34
N TYR A 39 -11.58 6.37 8.70
CA TYR A 39 -12.28 5.74 7.59
C TYR A 39 -13.64 5.14 7.99
N LYS A 40 -13.86 4.85 9.28
CA LYS A 40 -15.11 4.25 9.82
C LYS A 40 -15.56 2.95 9.11
N ILE A 41 -14.66 2.28 8.40
CA ILE A 41 -14.94 1.01 7.69
C ILE A 41 -14.97 -0.16 8.67
N PHE A 42 -14.10 -0.14 9.68
CA PHE A 42 -13.98 -1.21 10.67
C PHE A 42 -14.52 -0.80 12.03
N PRO A 43 -15.10 -1.73 12.81
CA PRO A 43 -15.47 -1.46 14.19
C PRO A 43 -14.23 -1.20 15.05
N ASN A 44 -14.35 -0.28 16.02
CA ASN A 44 -13.26 0.10 16.93
C ASN A 44 -12.57 -1.08 17.63
N LYS A 45 -13.29 -2.19 17.85
CA LYS A 45 -12.77 -3.41 18.47
C LYS A 45 -11.81 -4.20 17.56
N ALA A 46 -11.99 -4.12 16.23
CA ALA A 46 -11.18 -4.87 15.26
C ALA A 46 -9.94 -4.09 14.78
N LEU A 47 -9.97 -2.76 14.87
CA LEU A 47 -8.89 -1.86 14.47
C LEU A 47 -7.49 -2.23 15.06
N PRO A 48 -7.35 -2.56 16.36
CA PRO A 48 -6.06 -2.92 16.94
C PRO A 48 -5.40 -4.17 16.33
N LEU A 49 -6.20 -5.09 15.77
CA LEU A 49 -5.71 -6.28 15.08
C LEU A 49 -5.48 -6.00 13.59
N PHE A 50 -6.38 -5.25 12.97
CA PHE A 50 -6.38 -5.02 11.53
C PHE A 50 -5.27 -4.07 11.06
N VAL A 51 -4.96 -3.03 11.84
CA VAL A 51 -3.91 -2.05 11.54
C VAL A 51 -2.52 -2.69 11.46
N PRO A 52 -2.04 -3.46 12.45
CA PRO A 52 -0.75 -4.14 12.34
C PRO A 52 -0.77 -5.22 11.25
N PHE A 53 -1.89 -5.93 11.06
CA PHE A 53 -2.02 -6.92 9.98
C PHE A 53 -1.78 -6.31 8.59
N LEU A 54 -2.38 -5.15 8.29
CA LEU A 54 -2.15 -4.42 7.03
C LEU A 54 -0.67 -4.08 6.84
N VAL A 55 0.00 -3.59 7.87
CA VAL A 55 1.42 -3.23 7.82
C VAL A 55 2.28 -4.47 7.59
N SER A 56 1.98 -5.58 8.27
CA SER A 56 2.69 -6.85 8.06
C SER A 56 2.54 -7.36 6.62
N VAL A 57 1.34 -7.28 6.04
CA VAL A 57 1.11 -7.66 4.64
C VAL A 57 1.93 -6.78 3.69
N GLU A 58 2.01 -5.47 3.93
CA GLU A 58 2.86 -4.57 3.13
C GLU A 58 4.34 -4.93 3.20
N VAL A 59 4.86 -5.23 4.40
CA VAL A 59 6.27 -5.62 4.58
C VAL A 59 6.55 -6.91 3.83
N VAL A 60 5.69 -7.93 3.99
CA VAL A 60 5.84 -9.22 3.32
C VAL A 60 5.82 -9.03 1.80
N LEU A 61 4.88 -8.23 1.27
CA LEU A 61 4.83 -7.93 -0.15
C LEU A 61 6.08 -7.18 -0.64
N GLY A 62 6.58 -6.22 0.14
CA GLY A 62 7.81 -5.51 -0.17
C GLY A 62 9.02 -6.45 -0.29
N ILE A 63 9.13 -7.44 0.59
CA ILE A 63 10.16 -8.48 0.53
C ILE A 63 9.94 -9.39 -0.68
N VAL A 64 8.71 -9.85 -0.92
CA VAL A 64 8.35 -10.70 -2.07
C VAL A 64 8.75 -10.00 -3.37
N PHE A 65 8.48 -8.72 -3.55
CA PHE A 65 8.92 -7.98 -4.74
C PHE A 65 10.45 -7.98 -4.95
N ILE A 66 11.26 -7.99 -3.90
CA ILE A 66 12.73 -7.95 -4.02
C ILE A 66 13.33 -9.34 -4.25
N VAL A 67 12.71 -10.38 -3.69
CA VAL A 67 13.24 -11.75 -3.77
C VAL A 67 13.22 -12.24 -5.23
N PRO A 68 14.38 -12.66 -5.77
CA PRO A 68 14.42 -13.24 -7.10
C PRO A 68 13.65 -14.57 -7.10
N ASN A 69 13.02 -14.89 -8.23
CA ASN A 69 12.25 -16.12 -8.44
C ASN A 69 10.83 -16.16 -7.82
N THR A 70 10.23 -15.00 -7.56
CA THR A 70 8.80 -14.90 -7.26
C THR A 70 7.93 -15.40 -8.42
N LYS A 71 6.88 -16.15 -8.09
CA LYS A 71 5.88 -16.59 -9.08
C LYS A 71 4.80 -15.52 -9.26
N TRP A 72 4.20 -15.42 -10.44
CA TRP A 72 3.17 -14.40 -10.73
C TRP A 72 2.04 -14.36 -9.68
N PHE A 73 1.59 -15.53 -9.19
CA PHE A 73 0.47 -15.60 -8.23
C PHE A 73 0.83 -15.04 -6.85
N MET A 74 2.10 -14.99 -6.48
CA MET A 74 2.55 -14.42 -5.20
C MET A 74 2.36 -12.90 -5.14
N LEU A 75 2.15 -12.26 -6.29
CA LEU A 75 1.94 -10.82 -6.41
C LEU A 75 0.46 -10.43 -6.37
N ILE A 76 -0.46 -11.39 -6.50
CA ILE A 76 -1.91 -11.16 -6.45
C ILE A 76 -2.36 -10.43 -5.17
N PRO A 77 -1.85 -10.77 -3.96
CA PRO A 77 -2.24 -10.07 -2.74
C PRO A 77 -1.88 -8.57 -2.78
N ALA A 78 -0.87 -8.16 -3.57
CA ALA A 78 -0.54 -6.75 -3.75
C ALA A 78 -1.65 -5.99 -4.50
N ILE A 79 -2.30 -6.61 -5.48
CA ILE A 79 -3.47 -6.03 -6.16
C ILE A 79 -4.60 -5.79 -5.16
N PHE A 80 -4.95 -6.82 -4.37
CA PHE A 80 -6.03 -6.72 -3.38
C PHE A 80 -5.77 -5.63 -2.36
N LEU A 81 -4.54 -5.58 -1.83
CA LEU A 81 -4.15 -4.54 -0.88
C LEU A 81 -4.20 -3.14 -1.51
N GLN A 82 -3.79 -3.00 -2.76
CA GLN A 82 -3.79 -1.72 -3.45
C GLN A 82 -5.20 -1.23 -3.79
N ILE A 83 -6.08 -2.15 -4.23
CA ILE A 83 -7.51 -1.87 -4.41
C ILE A 83 -8.14 -1.45 -3.08
N PHE A 84 -7.80 -2.14 -2.00
CA PHE A 84 -8.27 -1.79 -0.66
C PHE A 84 -7.87 -0.36 -0.26
N TYR A 85 -6.61 0.04 -0.48
CA TYR A 85 -6.19 1.42 -0.22
C TYR A 85 -6.84 2.45 -1.15
N LEU A 86 -7.04 2.12 -2.43
CA LEU A 86 -7.78 2.98 -3.35
C LEU A 86 -9.23 3.18 -2.89
N PHE A 87 -9.92 2.09 -2.54
CA PHE A 87 -11.30 2.13 -2.07
C PHE A 87 -11.43 3.03 -0.84
N ILE A 88 -10.55 2.85 0.14
CA ILE A 88 -10.46 3.70 1.33
C ILE A 88 -10.27 5.18 0.95
N THR A 89 -9.29 5.46 0.10
CA THR A 89 -8.89 6.83 -0.22
C THR A 89 -9.99 7.55 -1.01
N ILE A 90 -10.69 6.84 -1.91
CA ILE A 90 -11.81 7.36 -2.70
C ILE A 90 -13.05 7.57 -1.81
N ALA A 91 -13.38 6.64 -0.92
CA ALA A 91 -14.55 6.73 -0.04
C ALA A 91 -14.51 7.92 0.94
N LEU A 92 -13.32 8.50 1.15
CA LEU A 92 -13.09 9.69 1.97
C LEU A 92 -12.64 10.91 1.19
N PHE A 93 -12.58 10.83 -0.14
CA PHE A 93 -12.29 11.98 -0.97
C PHE A 93 -13.35 13.08 -0.70
N GLY A 94 -12.89 14.28 -0.32
CA GLY A 94 -13.75 15.40 0.03
C GLY A 94 -14.32 15.42 1.46
N LYS A 95 -13.92 14.49 2.35
CA LYS A 95 -14.29 14.55 3.78
C LYS A 95 -13.18 15.21 4.60
N GLU A 96 -13.52 16.28 5.32
CA GLU A 96 -12.62 16.90 6.29
C GLU A 96 -12.54 16.07 7.59
N PHE A 97 -11.33 15.78 8.05
CA PHE A 97 -11.12 15.07 9.32
C PHE A 97 -11.46 16.01 10.49
N LYS A 98 -12.63 15.82 11.11
CA LYS A 98 -13.16 16.68 12.18
C LYS A 98 -12.38 16.66 13.52
N LYS A 99 -11.28 15.90 13.65
CA LYS A 99 -10.58 15.70 14.93
C LYS A 99 -9.13 16.19 14.91
N ASN A 100 -8.96 17.51 14.75
CA ASN A 100 -7.72 18.20 15.12
C ASN A 100 -7.74 18.49 16.63
N CYS A 101 -7.53 17.46 17.46
CA CYS A 101 -6.88 17.74 18.74
C CYS A 101 -5.40 17.94 18.37
N ASN A 102 -4.90 19.18 18.43
CA ASN A 102 -3.54 19.65 18.08
C ASN A 102 -2.36 18.89 18.75
N CYS A 103 -2.58 17.72 19.34
CA CYS A 103 -1.56 16.85 19.90
C CYS A 103 -0.62 16.24 18.84
N PHE A 104 -1.01 16.18 17.57
CA PHE A 104 -0.16 15.65 16.48
C PHE A 104 -0.17 16.60 15.29
N ALA A 105 0.76 17.56 15.27
CA ALA A 105 0.88 18.63 14.27
C ALA A 105 1.13 18.19 12.81
N ASN A 106 1.18 16.88 12.52
CA ASN A 106 1.56 16.34 11.22
C ASN A 106 0.58 15.31 10.63
N THR A 107 -0.64 15.20 11.16
CA THR A 107 -1.69 14.44 10.45
C THR A 107 -2.22 15.28 9.29
N PRO A 108 -2.12 14.80 8.03
CA PRO A 108 -2.56 15.57 6.87
C PRO A 108 -4.05 15.89 6.98
N ARG A 109 -4.35 17.19 6.94
CA ARG A 109 -5.68 17.78 7.17
C ARG A 109 -6.71 17.32 6.14
N ASN A 110 -6.25 16.98 4.93
CA ASN A 110 -7.05 16.51 3.81
C ASN A 110 -6.37 15.34 3.11
N ILE A 111 -7.17 14.39 2.62
CA ILE A 111 -6.70 13.43 1.62
C ILE A 111 -6.51 14.22 0.32
N GLU A 112 -5.26 14.47 -0.03
CA GLU A 112 -4.91 15.11 -1.30
C GLU A 112 -5.18 14.15 -2.46
N ILE A 113 -5.61 14.68 -3.61
CA ILE A 113 -5.76 13.92 -4.86
C ILE A 113 -4.47 13.18 -5.24
N ARG A 114 -3.33 13.71 -4.80
CA ARG A 114 -2.00 13.11 -4.90
C ARG A 114 -1.93 11.69 -4.30
N ASN A 115 -2.63 11.43 -3.19
CA ASN A 115 -2.64 10.11 -2.55
C ASN A 115 -3.44 9.09 -3.37
N VAL A 116 -4.55 9.52 -3.99
CA VAL A 116 -5.33 8.68 -4.91
C VAL A 116 -4.49 8.35 -6.14
N MET A 117 -3.87 9.35 -6.77
CA MET A 117 -3.04 9.14 -7.96
C MET A 117 -1.85 8.22 -7.66
N SER A 118 -1.16 8.42 -6.54
CA SER A 118 -0.01 7.58 -6.16
C SER A 118 -0.44 6.12 -6.01
N ASN A 119 -1.57 5.88 -5.36
CA ASN A 119 -2.12 4.53 -5.21
C ASN A 119 -2.58 3.92 -6.55
N PHE A 120 -3.08 4.74 -7.47
CA PHE A 120 -3.51 4.28 -8.79
C PHE A 120 -2.32 3.91 -9.67
N VAL A 121 -1.25 4.73 -9.66
CA VAL A 121 0.01 4.43 -10.34
C VAL A 121 0.63 3.13 -9.82
N LEU A 122 0.65 2.93 -8.50
CA LEU A 122 1.14 1.69 -7.91
C LEU A 122 0.34 0.48 -8.39
N LEU A 123 -0.99 0.58 -8.46
CA LEU A 123 -1.83 -0.50 -8.98
C LEU A 123 -1.46 -0.86 -10.43
N ILE A 124 -1.32 0.14 -11.30
CA ILE A 124 -0.94 -0.08 -12.70
C ILE A 124 0.42 -0.76 -12.79
N LEU A 125 1.41 -0.29 -12.02
CA LEU A 125 2.76 -0.88 -12.02
C LEU A 125 2.74 -2.36 -11.59
N ILE A 126 1.93 -2.72 -10.59
CA ILE A 126 1.79 -4.11 -10.13
C ILE A 126 1.16 -4.98 -11.24
N VAL A 127 0.10 -4.48 -11.90
CA VAL A 127 -0.57 -5.20 -12.99
C VAL A 127 0.38 -5.41 -14.19
N LEU A 128 1.16 -4.38 -14.54
CA LEU A 128 2.18 -4.49 -15.59
C LEU A 128 3.25 -5.52 -15.21
N LEU A 129 3.71 -5.51 -13.96
CA LEU A 129 4.73 -6.43 -13.48
C LEU A 129 4.25 -7.89 -13.51
N ILE A 130 3.00 -8.13 -13.12
CA ILE A 130 2.36 -9.46 -13.22
C ILE A 130 2.22 -9.90 -14.67
N SER A 131 1.80 -9.00 -15.56
CA SER A 131 1.67 -9.29 -17.00
C SER A 131 3.00 -9.70 -17.62
N ILE A 132 4.08 -8.98 -17.31
CA ILE A 132 5.44 -9.32 -17.75
C ILE A 132 5.86 -10.68 -17.19
N ARG A 133 5.61 -10.93 -15.91
CA ARG A 133 6.00 -12.20 -15.28
C ARG A 133 5.26 -13.39 -15.86
N LEU A 134 3.96 -13.25 -16.11
CA LEU A 134 3.12 -14.28 -16.72
C LEU A 134 3.65 -14.71 -18.09
N GLN A 135 4.09 -13.74 -18.92
CA GLN A 135 4.68 -14.02 -20.23
C GLN A 135 6.02 -14.76 -20.15
N THR A 136 6.78 -14.58 -19.05
CA THR A 136 8.09 -15.26 -18.87
C THR A 136 7.97 -16.66 -18.26
N GLU A 137 6.81 -17.02 -17.70
CA GLU A 137 6.56 -18.34 -17.09
C GLU A 137 5.83 -19.32 -18.03
N ILE A 138 5.26 -18.82 -19.14
CA ILE A 138 4.68 -19.63 -20.24
C ILE A 138 5.78 -19.97 -21.24
#